data_AF-A0A7Z9KVS5-F1
#
_entry.id   AF-A0A7Z9KVS5-F1
#
_cell.length_a   1.000
_cell.length_b   1.000
_cell.length_c   1.000
_cell.angle_alpha   90.00
_cell.angle_beta   90.00
_cell.angle_gamma   90.00
#
_symmetry.space_group_name_H-M   'P 1'
#
loop_
_entity.id
_entity.type
_entity.pdbx_description
1 polymer ?
#
loop_
_entity_poly.entity_id
_entity_poly.type
_entity_poly.pdbx_seq_one_letter_code
_entity_poly.pdbx_strand_id
1 'polypeptide(L)' 'MDKPSEKNYKRMQKFVEAYCRKTGTTTHPTEGVSDAVIQGLALNQDQLGRPLCPCRFYPDKEEEIKHRTWICAC' A
#
# COMPACT_ATOMS: atom_id res chain seq x y z
N MET A 1 -1.39 16.91 -4.66
CA MET A 1 -1.14 15.49 -4.43
C MET A 1 -0.67 15.35 -3.00
N ASP A 2 -1.51 14.78 -2.14
CA ASP A 2 -1.18 14.56 -0.74
C ASP A 2 0.00 13.60 -0.64
N LYS A 3 1.09 14.07 -0.05
CA LYS A 3 2.29 13.25 0.16
C LYS A 3 2.11 12.43 1.44
N PRO A 4 2.38 11.12 1.42
CA PRO A 4 2.35 10.31 2.63
C PRO A 4 3.46 10.75 3.59
N SER A 5 3.26 10.47 4.88
CA SER A 5 4.29 10.65 5.88
C SER A 5 5.52 9.80 5.54
N GLU A 6 6.72 10.38 5.65
CA GLU A 6 7.97 9.68 5.40
C GLU A 6 8.12 8.41 6.27
N LYS A 7 7.53 8.44 7.48
CA LYS A 7 7.46 7.29 8.38
C LYS A 7 6.66 6.14 7.77
N ASN A 8 5.47 6.41 7.24
CA ASN A 8 4.60 5.39 6.67
C ASN A 8 5.09 4.94 5.30
N TYR A 9 5.71 5.83 4.52
CA TYR A 9 6.40 5.46 3.29
C TYR A 9 7.50 4.42 3.53
N LYS A 10 8.44 4.70 4.45
CA LYS A 10 9.51 3.75 4.82
C LYS A 10 8.96 2.45 5.39
N ARG A 11 7.83 2.50 6.11
CA ARG A 11 7.15 1.31 6.63
C ARG A 11 6.61 0.44 5.50
N MET A 12 5.95 1.04 4.51
CA MET A 12 5.40 0.31 3.36
C MET A 12 6.50 -0.22 2.43
N GLN A 13 7.58 0.53 2.24
CA GLN A 13 8.76 0.06 1.51
C GLN A 13 9.34 -1.23 2.13
N LYS A 14 9.60 -1.22 3.44
CA LYS A 14 10.07 -2.42 4.17
C LYS A 14 9.08 -3.58 4.10
N PHE A 15 7.78 -3.28 4.13
CA PHE A 15 6.74 -4.30 4.00
C PHE A 15 6.79 -4.97 2.63
N VAL A 16 6.88 -4.21 1.54
CA VAL A 16 6.99 -4.74 0.17
C VAL A 16 8.26 -5.59 0.03
N GLU A 17 9.42 -5.09 0.47
CA GLU A 17 10.68 -5.84 0.43
C GLU A 17 10.60 -7.16 1.21
N ALA A 18 10.06 -7.12 2.43
CA ALA A 18 9.90 -8.31 3.26
C ALA A 18 8.92 -9.31 2.65
N TYR A 19 7.83 -8.82 2.05
CA TYR A 19 6.85 -9.66 1.38
C TYR A 19 7.44 -10.34 0.15
N CYS A 20 8.06 -9.57 -0.75
CA CYS A 20 8.79 -10.08 -1.92
C CYS A 20 9.80 -11.17 -1.55
N ARG A 21 10.61 -10.94 -0.51
CA ARG A 21 11.57 -11.95 -0.02
C ARG A 21 10.88 -13.21 0.52
N LYS A 22 9.71 -13.07 1.15
CA LYS A 22 8.95 -14.19 1.74
C LYS A 22 8.24 -15.03 0.66
N THR A 23 7.68 -14.38 -0.36
CA THR A 23 6.90 -15.05 -1.41
C THR A 23 7.73 -15.41 -2.65
N GLY A 24 8.99 -14.96 -2.72
CA GLY A 24 9.82 -15.11 -3.91
C GLY A 24 9.34 -14.26 -5.09
N THR A 25 8.47 -13.28 -4.85
CA THR A 25 7.97 -12.37 -5.89
C THR A 25 8.90 -11.18 -6.03
N THR A 26 8.92 -10.57 -7.22
CA THR A 26 9.70 -9.36 -7.50
C THR A 26 8.77 -8.18 -7.74
N THR A 27 9.29 -6.98 -7.51
CA THR A 27 8.60 -5.74 -7.88
C THR A 27 8.57 -5.58 -9.41
N HIS A 28 7.68 -4.72 -9.90
CA HIS A 28 7.58 -4.44 -11.33
C HIS A 28 8.92 -3.88 -11.87
N PRO A 29 9.38 -4.28 -13.07
CA PRO A 29 10.67 -3.86 -13.61
C PRO A 29 10.74 -2.37 -13.98
N THR A 30 9.59 -1.74 -14.24
CA THR A 30 9.51 -0.31 -14.54
C THR A 30 9.67 0.52 -13.28
N GLU A 31 10.66 1.40 -13.28
CA GLU A 31 10.91 2.39 -12.23
C GLU A 31 9.68 3.28 -12.01
N GLY A 32 9.38 3.61 -10.75
CA GLY A 32 8.25 4.45 -10.38
C GLY A 32 6.90 3.74 -10.24
N VAL A 33 6.66 2.59 -10.89
CA VAL A 33 5.39 1.84 -10.72
C VAL A 33 5.27 1.33 -9.28
N SER A 34 6.32 0.70 -8.78
CA SER A 34 6.38 0.21 -7.39
C SER A 34 6.29 1.36 -6.39
N ASP A 35 6.95 2.49 -6.67
CA ASP A 35 6.92 3.66 -5.80
C ASP A 35 5.53 4.29 -5.73
N ALA A 36 4.80 4.38 -6.85
CA ALA A 36 3.44 4.89 -6.87
C ALA A 36 2.50 4.04 -6.00
N VAL A 37 2.64 2.71 -6.06
CA VAL A 37 1.85 1.79 -5.22
C VAL A 37 2.24 1.93 -3.74
N ILE A 38 3.53 2.00 -3.42
CA ILE A 38 4.02 2.21 -2.05
C ILE A 38 3.51 3.55 -1.49
N GLN A 39 3.54 4.62 -2.29
CA GLN A 39 3.00 5.93 -1.90
C GLN A 39 1.50 5.84 -1.62
N GLY A 40 0.73 5.17 -2.48
CA GLY A 40 -0.71 5.00 -2.28
C GLY A 40 -1.05 4.16 -1.04
N LEU A 41 -0.31 3.07 -0.79
CA LEU A 41 -0.46 2.27 0.43
C LEU A 41 -0.14 3.09 1.69
N ALA A 42 0.92 3.89 1.64
CA ALA A 42 1.31 4.76 2.75
C ALA A 42 0.27 5.85 3.00
N LEU A 43 -0.32 6.43 1.95
CA LEU A 43 -1.38 7.43 2.06
C LEU A 43 -2.64 6.85 2.69
N ASN A 44 -3.07 5.65 2.27
CA ASN A 44 -4.20 4.97 2.89
C ASN A 44 -3.89 4.59 4.35
N GLN A 45 -2.64 4.24 4.66
CA GLN A 45 -2.20 4.01 6.04
C GLN A 45 -2.25 5.29 6.89
N ASP A 46 -1.95 6.46 6.32
CA ASP A 46 -2.06 7.77 7.00
C ASP A 46 -3.52 8.18 7.22
N GLN A 47 -4.35 8.08 6.18
CA GLN A 47 -5.75 8.57 6.20
C GLN A 47 -6.70 7.64 6.94
N LEU A 48 -6.53 6.32 6.76
CA LEU A 48 -7.49 5.32 7.22
C LEU A 48 -6.90 4.38 8.28
N GLY A 49 -5.62 4.54 8.62
CA GLY A 49 -4.92 3.70 9.59
C GLY A 49 -4.52 2.31 9.08
N ARG A 50 -4.93 1.92 7.86
CA ARG A 50 -4.64 0.61 7.24
C ARG A 50 -4.19 0.74 5.78
N PRO A 51 -3.33 -0.16 5.28
CA PRO A 51 -2.81 -0.09 3.92
C PRO A 51 -3.81 -0.73 2.93
N LEU A 52 -4.92 -0.02 2.67
CA LEU A 52 -5.91 -0.41 1.66
C LEU A 52 -5.28 -0.34 0.26
N CYS A 53 -5.64 -1.25 -0.65
CA CYS A 53 -5.08 -1.30 -2.00
C CYS A 53 -5.33 0.03 -2.76
N PRO A 54 -4.28 0.75 -3.20
CA PRO A 54 -4.46 2.04 -3.87
C PRO A 54 -4.88 1.92 -5.33
N CYS A 55 -4.81 0.73 -5.91
CA CYS A 55 -5.12 0.49 -7.33
C CYS A 55 -6.61 0.25 -7.59
N ARG A 56 -7.47 0.39 -6.57
CA ARG A 56 -8.91 0.12 -6.65
C ARG A 56 -9.73 1.32 -6.20
N PHE A 57 -10.86 1.54 -6.87
CA PHE A 57 -11.87 2.48 -6.43
C PHE A 57 -12.79 1.82 -5.40
N TYR A 58 -13.05 2.54 -4.30
CA TYR A 58 -13.96 2.11 -3.25
C TYR A 58 -15.04 3.19 -3.10
N PRO A 59 -16.33 2.83 -3.19
CA PRO A 59 -17.43 3.75 -2.89
C PRO A 59 -17.36 4.27 -1.44
N ASP A 60 -17.02 3.38 -0.51
CA ASP A 60 -16.80 3.68 0.90
C ASP A 60 -15.52 2.97 1.38
N LYS A 61 -14.47 3.77 1.64
CA LYS A 61 -13.20 3.24 2.11
C LYS A 61 -13.25 2.79 3.57
N GLU A 62 -14.08 3.40 4.40
CA GLU A 62 -14.16 3.08 5.84
C GLU A 62 -14.86 1.74 6.07
N GLU A 63 -15.88 1.46 5.28
CA GLU A 63 -16.58 0.16 5.33
C GLU A 63 -15.68 -0.98 4.85
N GLU A 64 -14.96 -0.79 3.74
CA GLU A 64 -14.06 -1.81 3.16
C GLU A 64 -12.91 -2.21 4.09
N ILE A 65 -12.46 -1.28 4.94
CA ILE A 65 -11.45 -1.56 5.95
C ILE A 65 -11.92 -2.53 7.03
N LYS A 66 -13.24 -2.63 7.26
CA LYS A 66 -13.82 -3.60 8.19
C LYS A 66 -13.78 -5.01 7.63
N HIS A 67 -14.00 -5.17 6.32
CA HIS A 67 -14.03 -6.46 5.63
C HIS A 67 -12.65 -7.09 5.43
N ARG A 68 -11.58 -6.29 5.56
CA ARG A 68 -10.16 -6.71 5.45
C ARG A 68 -9.73 -7.35 4.12
N THR A 69 -10.64 -7.59 3.20
CA THR A 69 -10.42 -8.24 1.90
C THR A 69 -9.35 -7.54 1.07
N TRP A 70 -9.33 -6.21 1.08
CA TRP A 70 -8.42 -5.41 0.24
C TRP A 70 -7.29 -4.73 1.02
N ILE A 71 -7.02 -5.19 2.24
CA ILE A 71 -5.86 -4.74 3.00
C ILE A 71 -4.64 -5.49 2.49
N CYS A 72 -3.60 -4.76 2.11
CA CYS A 72 -2.37 -5.35 1.58
C CYS A 72 -1.72 -6.30 2.62
N ALA A 73 -1.28 -7.50 2.27
CA ALA A 73 -1.28 -8.13 0.95
C ALA A 73 -2.59 -8.90 0.68
N CYS A 74 -3.45 -8.30 -0.15
CA CYS A 74 -4.67 -8.92 -0.68
C CYS A 74 -4.37 -9.81 -1.88
#